data_AF-A0A1S4EPL1-F1
#
_entry.id   AF-A0A1S4EPL1-F1
#
_cell.length_a   1.000
_cell.length_b   1.000
_cell.length_c   1.000
_cell.angle_alpha   90.00
_cell.angle_beta   90.00
_cell.angle_gamma   90.00
#
_symmetry.space_group_name_H-M   'P 1'
#
loop_
_entity.id
_entity.type
_entity.pdbx_description
1 polymer ?
#
loop_
_entity_poly.entity_id
_entity_poly.type
_entity_poly.pdbx_seq_one_letter_code
_entity_poly.pdbx_strand_id
1 'polypeptide(L)'
;MIQNKEGKMPNLPIKFHYDDMRRVGSEKRHYYYAHLENTPFSMGLALPDIYGSFWIKAGDEIKKSIQMGVPLVSYFKGNWKIHPDWVYCDYHWESKTFFESKEVKMIHFLEKMSMPGWQWYEQYPPEDMSGNDRYDSFRNTN
;
A
#
# COMPACT_ATOMS: atom_id res chain seq x y z
N MET A 1 -17.45 -2.17 -13.99
CA MET A 1 -18.23 -1.91 -15.23
C MET A 1 -19.54 -2.65 -15.08
N ILE A 2 -20.69 -1.99 -15.25
CA ILE A 2 -22.02 -2.51 -14.83
C ILE A 2 -22.36 -3.89 -15.45
N GLN A 3 -21.73 -4.26 -16.57
CA GLN A 3 -22.00 -5.51 -17.29
C GLN A 3 -21.13 -6.71 -16.86
N ASN A 4 -20.42 -6.66 -15.72
CA ASN A 4 -19.49 -7.73 -15.29
C ASN A 4 -18.46 -8.14 -16.35
N LYS A 5 -18.02 -7.17 -17.16
CA LYS A 5 -16.99 -7.38 -18.18
C LYS A 5 -15.63 -6.93 -17.67
N GLU A 6 -14.60 -7.65 -18.07
CA GLU A 6 -13.22 -7.20 -18.00
C GLU A 6 -12.88 -6.33 -19.22
N GLY A 7 -11.95 -5.40 -19.06
CA GLY A 7 -11.35 -4.71 -20.19
C GLY A 7 -10.50 -3.51 -19.80
N LYS A 8 -10.15 -2.72 -20.82
CA LYS A 8 -9.27 -1.55 -20.69
C LYS A 8 -9.70 -0.40 -21.60
N MET A 9 -9.48 0.81 -21.13
CA MET A 9 -9.65 2.06 -21.87
C MET A 9 -8.34 2.86 -21.78
N PRO A 10 -7.40 2.64 -22.71
CA PRO A 10 -6.11 3.32 -22.69
C PRO A 10 -6.21 4.75 -23.21
N ASN A 11 -5.25 5.60 -22.83
CA ASN A 11 -5.06 6.96 -23.36
C ASN A 11 -6.26 7.90 -23.23
N LEU A 12 -7.09 7.74 -22.21
CA LEU A 12 -8.27 8.58 -22.02
C LEU A 12 -7.85 9.98 -21.52
N PRO A 13 -8.10 11.06 -22.28
CA PRO A 13 -7.85 12.41 -21.79
C PRO A 13 -8.91 12.78 -20.76
N ILE A 14 -8.46 13.14 -19.56
CA ILE A 14 -9.32 13.55 -18.46
C ILE A 14 -8.96 14.95 -17.95
N LYS A 15 -9.93 15.60 -17.31
CA LYS A 15 -9.70 16.75 -16.44
C LYS A 15 -10.08 16.32 -15.03
N PHE A 16 -9.23 16.63 -14.05
CA PHE A 16 -9.47 16.29 -12.65
C PHE A 16 -9.27 17.51 -11.78
N HIS A 17 -10.03 17.58 -10.70
CA HIS A 17 -9.89 18.62 -9.70
C HIS A 17 -8.90 18.19 -8.62
N TYR A 18 -8.14 19.15 -8.11
CA TYR A 18 -7.26 18.97 -6.95
C TYR A 18 -7.23 20.26 -6.14
N ASP A 19 -6.55 20.24 -4.98
CA ASP A 19 -6.42 21.42 -4.12
C ASP A 19 -7.81 21.93 -3.64
N ASP A 20 -8.62 21.05 -3.06
CA ASP A 20 -9.99 21.34 -2.59
C ASP A 20 -10.89 21.96 -3.68
N MET A 21 -10.88 21.35 -4.87
CA MET A 21 -11.63 21.81 -6.06
C MET A 21 -11.21 23.19 -6.61
N ARG A 22 -10.16 23.81 -6.08
CA ARG A 22 -9.69 25.14 -6.50
C ARG A 22 -8.92 25.12 -7.81
N ARG A 23 -8.39 23.96 -8.21
CA ARG A 23 -7.56 23.82 -9.42
C ARG A 23 -8.02 22.64 -10.27
N VAL A 24 -7.77 22.75 -11.58
CA VAL A 24 -8.03 21.69 -12.56
C VAL A 24 -6.73 21.29 -13.24
N GLY A 25 -6.41 20.00 -13.20
CA GLY A 25 -5.35 19.38 -13.98
C GLY A 25 -5.94 18.66 -15.20
N SER A 26 -5.13 18.47 -16.23
CA SER A 26 -5.48 17.62 -17.38
C SER A 26 -4.38 16.62 -17.63
N GLU A 27 -4.76 15.36 -17.84
CA GLU A 27 -3.84 14.25 -17.96
C GLU A 27 -4.47 13.12 -18.80
N LYS A 28 -3.65 12.26 -19.40
CA LYS A 28 -4.10 11.00 -20.00
C LYS A 28 -4.00 9.87 -18.99
N ARG A 29 -5.05 9.05 -18.85
CA ARG A 29 -5.06 7.88 -17.98
C ARG A 29 -5.44 6.60 -18.73
N HIS A 30 -4.86 5.50 -18.29
CA HIS A 30 -5.23 4.14 -18.69
C HIS A 30 -6.15 3.57 -17.62
N TYR A 31 -7.38 3.24 -18.01
CA TYR A 31 -8.32 2.56 -17.12
C TYR A 31 -8.31 1.06 -17.40
N TYR A 32 -8.27 0.28 -16.33
CA TYR A 32 -8.43 -1.17 -16.34
C TYR A 32 -9.58 -1.51 -15.40
N TYR A 33 -10.38 -2.51 -15.74
CA TYR A 33 -11.47 -2.93 -14.88
C TYR A 33 -11.76 -4.41 -15.02
N ALA A 34 -12.16 -5.03 -13.93
CA ALA A 34 -12.52 -6.44 -13.86
C ALA A 34 -13.65 -6.66 -12.83
N HIS A 35 -14.36 -7.77 -12.96
CA HIS A 35 -15.35 -8.21 -11.98
C HIS A 35 -14.65 -8.94 -10.82
N LEU A 36 -15.20 -8.82 -9.61
CA LEU A 36 -14.76 -9.58 -8.44
C LEU A 36 -15.66 -10.81 -8.28
N GLU A 37 -15.08 -12.00 -8.47
CA GLU A 37 -15.81 -13.27 -8.42
C GLU A 37 -16.67 -13.42 -7.17
N ASN A 38 -17.84 -14.02 -7.32
CA ASN A 38 -18.82 -14.25 -6.24
C ASN A 38 -19.33 -12.97 -5.55
N THR A 39 -19.14 -11.80 -6.16
CA THR A 39 -19.69 -10.53 -5.65
C THR A 39 -20.38 -9.72 -6.75
N PRO A 40 -21.32 -8.84 -6.42
CA PRO A 40 -21.91 -7.91 -7.39
C PRO A 40 -20.96 -6.73 -7.74
N PHE A 41 -19.71 -6.74 -7.26
CA PHE A 41 -18.79 -5.61 -7.39
C PHE A 41 -17.84 -5.77 -8.60
N SER A 42 -17.33 -4.64 -9.08
CA SER A 42 -16.23 -4.57 -10.04
C SER A 42 -15.13 -3.69 -9.49
N MET A 43 -13.88 -4.05 -9.75
CA MET A 43 -12.72 -3.22 -9.45
C MET A 43 -12.32 -2.42 -10.70
N GLY A 44 -11.89 -1.17 -10.49
CA GLY A 44 -11.34 -0.32 -11.51
C GLY A 44 -10.00 0.27 -11.05
N LEU A 45 -9.02 0.30 -11.95
CA LEU A 45 -7.70 0.87 -11.73
C LEU A 45 -7.44 1.93 -12.79
N ALA A 46 -7.00 3.11 -12.37
CA ALA A 46 -6.65 4.22 -13.27
C ALA A 46 -5.17 4.57 -13.10
N LEU A 47 -4.38 4.34 -14.14
CA LEU A 47 -2.95 4.65 -14.15
C LEU A 47 -2.65 5.85 -15.03
N PRO A 48 -1.94 6.87 -14.53
CA PRO A 48 -1.35 7.94 -15.33
C PRO A 48 -0.51 7.39 -16.48
N ASP A 49 -0.71 7.90 -17.69
CA ASP A 49 0.02 7.48 -18.90
C ASP A 49 1.53 7.71 -18.77
N ILE A 50 1.93 8.82 -18.16
CA ILE A 50 3.32 9.26 -18.13
C ILE A 50 4.15 8.54 -17.04
N TYR A 51 3.57 8.32 -15.86
CA TYR A 51 4.33 7.86 -14.69
C TYR A 51 3.72 6.65 -13.98
N GLY A 52 2.59 6.11 -14.46
CA GLY A 52 1.89 4.99 -13.80
C GLY A 52 2.43 3.61 -14.13
N SER A 53 3.30 3.47 -15.14
CA SER A 53 3.76 2.15 -15.63
C SER A 53 4.91 1.54 -14.85
N PHE A 54 5.63 2.35 -14.06
CA PHE A 54 6.82 1.91 -13.34
C PHE A 54 6.72 2.29 -11.88
N TRP A 55 7.32 1.46 -11.02
CA TRP A 55 7.47 1.74 -9.61
C TRP A 55 8.91 1.44 -9.19
N ILE A 56 9.37 2.14 -8.16
CA ILE A 56 10.70 1.94 -7.60
C ILE A 56 10.56 1.07 -6.36
N LYS A 57 11.18 -0.11 -6.39
CA LYS A 57 11.33 -0.94 -5.20
C LYS A 57 12.56 -0.49 -4.43
N ALA A 58 12.36 0.13 -3.28
CA ALA A 58 13.45 0.44 -2.36
C ALA A 58 14.12 -0.86 -1.88
N GLY A 59 15.44 -0.83 -1.74
CA GLY A 59 16.21 -1.91 -1.12
C GLY A 59 16.01 -1.96 0.40
N ASP A 60 16.70 -2.89 1.06
CA ASP A 60 16.67 -3.02 2.52
C ASP A 60 17.63 -2.01 3.19
N GLU A 61 17.27 -0.73 3.10
CA GLU A 61 18.06 0.37 3.65
C GLU A 61 18.14 0.32 5.19
N ILE A 62 17.13 -0.24 5.86
CA ILE A 62 17.11 -0.41 7.31
C ILE A 62 18.20 -1.38 7.73
N LYS A 63 18.22 -2.59 7.17
CA LYS A 63 19.24 -3.59 7.48
C LYS A 63 20.63 -3.10 7.12
N LYS A 64 20.77 -2.41 5.99
CA LYS A 64 22.04 -1.82 5.56
C LYS A 64 22.55 -0.80 6.59
N SER A 65 21.69 0.09 7.10
CA SER A 65 22.09 1.07 8.11
C SER A 65 22.51 0.41 9.43
N ILE A 66 21.78 -0.61 9.86
CA ILE A 66 22.12 -1.39 11.07
C ILE A 66 23.48 -2.06 10.89
N GLN A 67 23.75 -2.67 9.74
CA GLN A 67 25.04 -3.31 9.44
C GLN A 67 26.22 -2.33 9.41
N MET A 68 25.98 -1.09 8.95
CA MET A 68 26.97 -0.02 8.96
C MET A 68 27.16 0.62 10.34
N GLY A 69 26.35 0.24 11.35
CA GLY A 69 26.38 0.85 12.68
C GLY A 69 25.87 2.29 12.71
N VAL A 70 25.11 2.72 11.69
CA VAL A 70 24.55 4.08 11.62
C VAL A 70 23.15 4.08 12.24
N PRO A 71 22.89 4.89 13.29
CA PRO A 71 21.56 4.96 13.91
C PRO A 71 20.50 5.42 12.92
N LEU A 72 19.38 4.70 12.79
CA LEU A 72 18.29 5.03 11.84
C LEU A 72 17.72 6.43 12.07
N VAL A 73 17.59 6.84 13.33
CA VAL A 73 17.08 8.17 13.72
C VAL A 73 17.98 9.30 13.19
N SER A 74 19.23 9.00 12.86
CA SER A 74 20.17 10.03 12.39
C SER A 74 19.83 10.63 11.03
N TYR A 75 19.05 9.93 10.19
CA TYR A 75 18.56 10.44 8.91
C TYR A 75 17.41 11.43 9.07
N PHE A 76 16.79 11.49 10.25
CA PHE A 76 15.59 12.26 10.54
C PHE A 76 15.93 13.45 11.45
N LYS A 77 16.83 14.32 10.98
CA LYS A 77 17.27 15.54 11.69
C LYS A 77 16.78 16.81 11.01
N GLY A 78 16.51 17.84 11.80
CA GLY A 78 16.05 19.13 11.30
C GLY A 78 14.56 19.12 10.93
N ASN A 79 14.20 19.87 9.89
CA ASN A 79 12.81 20.03 9.46
C ASN A 79 12.44 18.97 8.42
N TRP A 80 11.93 17.84 8.88
CA TRP A 80 11.35 16.80 8.04
C TRP A 80 9.89 16.56 8.44
N LYS A 81 9.12 15.99 7.52
CA LYS A 81 7.74 15.55 7.74
C LYS A 81 7.51 14.26 7.00
N ILE A 82 6.51 13.50 7.43
CA ILE A 82 6.03 12.34 6.67
C ILE A 82 4.67 12.63 6.06
N HIS A 83 4.29 11.82 5.07
CA HIS A 83 2.97 11.96 4.45
C HIS A 83 1.87 11.82 5.51
N PRO A 84 0.95 12.80 5.62
CA PRO A 84 0.01 12.87 6.74
C PRO A 84 -0.98 11.72 6.76
N ASP A 85 -1.26 11.09 5.62
CA ASP A 85 -2.28 10.03 5.53
C ASP A 85 -1.71 8.61 5.52
N TRP A 86 -0.39 8.44 5.41
CA TRP A 86 0.20 7.10 5.35
C TRP A 86 0.32 6.48 6.74
N VAL A 87 0.21 5.15 6.79
CA VAL A 87 0.51 4.34 7.96
C VAL A 87 1.84 3.65 7.68
N TYR A 88 2.89 4.07 8.38
CA TYR A 88 4.23 3.48 8.22
C TYR A 88 4.43 2.30 9.16
N CYS A 89 4.18 2.51 10.44
CA CYS A 89 4.28 1.52 11.50
C CYS A 89 3.21 1.82 12.53
N ASP A 90 2.51 0.80 12.99
CA ASP A 90 1.56 0.93 14.09
C ASP A 90 1.51 -0.31 14.96
N TYR A 91 0.96 -0.15 16.15
CA TYR A 91 0.68 -1.26 17.04
C TYR A 91 -0.60 -1.98 16.61
N HIS A 92 -0.62 -3.30 16.79
CA HIS A 92 -1.82 -4.10 16.56
C HIS A 92 -2.80 -3.93 17.73
N TRP A 93 -4.02 -3.47 17.42
CA TRP A 93 -5.08 -3.10 18.38
C TRP A 93 -4.71 -1.96 19.34
N GLU A 94 -5.72 -1.40 20.03
CA GLU A 94 -5.71 -0.26 20.96
C GLU A 94 -4.46 -0.15 21.86
N SER A 95 -3.36 0.34 21.29
CA SER A 95 -2.20 0.71 22.05
C SER A 95 -2.55 1.93 22.90
N LYS A 96 -2.39 1.81 24.21
CA LYS A 96 -2.52 2.92 25.17
C LYS A 96 -1.45 4.00 24.97
N THR A 97 -0.51 3.79 24.05
CA THR A 97 0.56 4.73 23.75
C THR A 97 0.02 5.85 22.86
N PHE A 98 -0.19 7.01 23.48
CA PHE A 98 -0.47 8.25 22.76
C PHE A 98 0.82 8.80 22.17
N PHE A 99 0.77 9.21 20.90
CA PHE A 99 1.86 9.90 20.22
C PHE A 99 1.39 11.28 19.80
N GLU A 100 2.19 12.30 20.09
CA GLU A 100 1.86 13.69 19.76
C GLU A 100 1.79 13.93 18.23
N SER A 101 2.58 13.19 17.46
CA SER A 101 2.58 13.27 15.99
C SER A 101 2.92 11.93 15.34
N LYS A 102 2.66 11.81 14.03
CA LYS A 102 3.06 10.64 13.25
C LYS A 102 4.58 10.54 13.15
N GLU A 103 5.29 11.67 13.12
CA GLU A 103 6.75 11.73 13.13
C GLU A 103 7.32 11.13 14.42
N VAL A 104 6.76 11.48 15.58
CA VAL A 104 7.21 10.92 16.87
C VAL A 104 6.94 9.41 16.92
N LYS A 105 5.77 8.95 16.43
CA LYS A 105 5.47 7.52 16.29
C LYS A 105 6.49 6.82 15.38
N MET A 106 6.86 7.43 14.26
CA MET A 106 7.85 6.89 13.33
C MET A 106 9.23 6.71 13.99
N ILE A 107 9.73 7.75 14.69
CA ILE A 107 11.02 7.67 15.40
C ILE A 107 10.99 6.56 16.45
N HIS A 108 9.92 6.46 17.23
CA HIS A 108 9.73 5.41 18.22
C HIS A 108 9.89 4.00 17.61
N PHE A 109 9.29 3.75 16.45
CA PHE A 109 9.44 2.46 15.77
C PHE A 109 10.85 2.25 15.18
N LEU A 110 11.52 3.29 14.67
CA LEU A 110 12.90 3.18 14.18
C LEU A 110 13.89 2.81 15.30
N GLU A 111 13.68 3.35 16.50
CA GLU A 111 14.46 2.97 17.68
C GLU A 111 14.19 1.52 18.08
N LYS A 112 12.93 1.08 18.08
CA LYS A 112 12.54 -0.31 18.35
C LYS A 112 13.14 -1.29 17.35
N MET A 113 13.10 -0.96 16.05
CA MET A 113 13.70 -1.75 14.98
C MET A 113 15.21 -1.88 15.11
N SER A 114 15.87 -0.91 15.74
CA SER A 114 17.32 -0.93 15.96
C SER A 114 17.72 -1.84 17.13
N MET A 115 16.75 -2.30 17.95
CA MET A 115 17.02 -3.19 19.07
C MET A 115 17.27 -4.63 18.58
N PRO A 116 18.23 -5.35 19.20
CA PRO A 116 18.48 -6.74 18.85
C PRO A 116 17.24 -7.60 19.13
N GLY A 117 16.91 -8.50 18.19
CA GLY A 117 15.77 -9.41 18.31
C GLY A 117 14.41 -8.83 17.92
N TRP A 118 14.37 -7.60 17.37
CA TRP A 118 13.13 -7.06 16.81
C TRP A 118 12.62 -7.89 15.62
N GLN A 119 11.30 -8.15 15.59
CA GLN A 119 10.61 -8.82 14.49
C GLN A 119 9.28 -8.14 14.22
N TRP A 120 8.94 -8.01 12.94
CA TRP A 120 7.61 -7.58 12.52
C TRP A 120 6.65 -8.77 12.57
N TYR A 121 5.50 -8.56 13.22
CA TYR A 121 4.40 -9.51 13.15
C TYR A 121 3.53 -9.13 11.96
N GLU A 122 3.31 -10.07 11.05
CA GLU A 122 2.38 -9.88 9.95
C GLU A 122 0.96 -9.76 10.51
N GLN A 123 0.25 -8.72 10.08
CA GLN A 123 -1.13 -8.47 10.52
C GLN A 123 -2.12 -9.50 9.97
N TYR A 124 -1.77 -10.11 8.84
CA TYR A 124 -2.57 -11.13 8.17
C TYR A 124 -1.70 -12.36 7.96
N PRO A 125 -2.27 -13.58 8.12
CA PRO A 125 -1.55 -14.78 7.74
C PRO A 125 -1.18 -14.70 6.25
N PRO A 126 -0.04 -15.27 5.83
CA PRO A 126 0.26 -15.42 4.42
C PRO A 126 -0.92 -16.11 3.73
N GLU A 127 -1.34 -15.59 2.57
CA GLU A 127 -2.38 -16.24 1.79
C GLU A 127 -1.97 -17.69 1.52
N ASP A 128 -2.80 -18.65 1.91
CA ASP A 128 -2.61 -20.07 1.61
C ASP A 128 -2.62 -20.24 0.08
N MET A 129 -1.44 -20.18 -0.55
CA MET A 129 -1.23 -20.50 -1.97
C MET A 129 -1.48 -21.99 -2.28
N SER A 130 -1.90 -22.79 -1.30
CA SER A 130 -2.31 -24.19 -1.45
C SER A 130 -3.83 -24.33 -1.29
N GLY A 131 -4.58 -23.77 -2.24
CA GLY A 131 -6.05 -23.83 -2.24
C GLY A 131 -6.69 -23.95 -3.62
N ASN A 132 -5.90 -24.21 -4.68
CA ASN A 132 -6.45 -24.69 -5.95
C ASN A 132 -6.55 -26.22 -5.82
N ASP A 133 -7.78 -26.73 -5.60
CA ASP A 133 -8.24 -28.14 -5.70
C ASP A 133 -9.36 -28.52 -4.70
N ARG A 134 -10.07 -27.57 -4.07
CA ARG A 134 -11.27 -27.90 -3.23
C ARG A 134 -12.55 -27.12 -3.54
N TYR A 135 -12.79 -26.80 -4.81
CA TYR A 135 -14.13 -26.43 -5.29
C TYR A 135 -14.64 -27.33 -6.41
N ASP A 136 -14.16 -28.58 -6.49
CA ASP A 136 -14.60 -29.56 -7.50
C ASP A 136 -15.14 -30.88 -6.91
N SER A 137 -15.59 -30.89 -5.64
CA SER A 137 -16.13 -32.10 -4.99
C SER A 137 -17.59 -32.05 -4.56
N PHE A 138 -18.40 -31.09 -5.04
CA PHE A 138 -19.87 -31.08 -4.84
C PHE A 138 -20.68 -31.10 -6.14
N ARG A 139 -20.14 -31.73 -7.18
CA ARG A 139 -20.91 -32.18 -8.34
C ARG A 139 -20.42 -33.56 -8.79
N ASN A 140 -20.69 -34.58 -7.99
CA ASN A 140 -20.87 -35.96 -8.47
C ASN A 140 -21.35 -36.85 -7.33
N THR A 141 -22.66 -36.85 -7.12
CA THR A 141 -23.41 -38.05 -6.70
C THR A 141 -24.83 -37.91 -7.24
N ASN A 142 -25.10 -38.71 -8.28
CA ASN A 142 -26.38 -39.22 -8.81
C ASN A 142 -27.65 -38.40 -8.63
#